data_AF-A0A5N3PBW9-F1
#
_entry.id   AF-A0A5N3PBW9-F1
#
_cell.length_a   1.000
_cell.length_b   1.000
_cell.length_c   1.000
_cell.angle_alpha   90.00
_cell.angle_beta   90.00
_cell.angle_gamma   90.00
#
_symmetry.space_group_name_H-M   'P 1'
#
loop_
_entity.id
_entity.type
_entity.pdbx_description
1 polymer ?
#
loop_
_entity_poly.entity_id
_entity_poly.type
_entity_poly.pdbx_seq_one_letter_code
_entity_poly.pdbx_strand_id
1 'polypeptide(L)'
;MRISAVLGIYGSLQVLHETREEVMEWLQASHGAAPYNGRAPIALMATGSLEDLMAVRSFLAAAQQGAYMPPNETDKGFTPYRDEDIHWS
;
A
#
# COMPACT_ATOMS: atom_id res chain seq x y z
N MET A 1 -3.20 -16.22 -16.25
CA MET A 1 -4.40 -15.56 -15.67
C MET A 1 -4.00 -14.17 -15.17
N ARG A 2 -4.26 -13.10 -15.96
CA ARG A 2 -3.93 -11.71 -15.57
C ARG A 2 -5.05 -11.02 -14.78
N ILE A 3 -6.30 -11.41 -15.02
CA ILE A 3 -7.50 -10.78 -14.42
C ILE A 3 -7.54 -10.98 -12.90
N SER A 4 -7.20 -12.18 -12.41
CA SER A 4 -7.17 -12.46 -10.96
C SER A 4 -6.12 -11.63 -10.22
N ALA A 5 -4.98 -11.30 -10.87
CA ALA A 5 -3.96 -10.44 -10.27
C ALA A 5 -4.48 -9.00 -10.10
N VAL A 6 -5.11 -8.44 -11.14
CA VAL A 6 -5.69 -7.09 -11.09
C VAL A 6 -6.82 -7.01 -10.06
N LEU A 7 -7.71 -8.00 -10.00
CA LEU A 7 -8.77 -8.05 -8.99
C LEU A 7 -8.19 -8.16 -7.56
N GLY A 8 -7.11 -8.93 -7.37
CA GLY A 8 -6.43 -9.03 -6.09
C GLY A 8 -5.81 -7.70 -5.65
N ILE A 9 -5.22 -6.94 -6.57
CA ILE A 9 -4.70 -5.58 -6.31
C ILE A 9 -5.84 -4.65 -5.91
N TYR A 10 -6.94 -4.64 -6.68
CA TYR A 10 -8.10 -3.80 -6.40
C TYR A 10 -8.71 -4.08 -5.03
N GLY A 11 -8.98 -5.36 -4.73
CA GLY A 11 -9.51 -5.76 -3.43
C GLY A 11 -8.57 -5.40 -2.29
N SER A 12 -7.26 -5.46 -2.53
CA SER A 12 -6.30 -5.10 -1.48
C SER A 12 -6.25 -3.60 -1.21
N LEU A 13 -6.36 -2.78 -2.26
CA LEU A 13 -6.43 -1.33 -2.13
C LEU A 13 -7.69 -0.88 -1.38
N GLN A 14 -8.84 -1.53 -1.60
CA GLN A 14 -10.06 -1.24 -0.85
C GLN A 14 -9.99 -1.57 0.65
N VAL A 15 -9.11 -2.49 1.05
CA VAL A 15 -8.89 -2.81 2.47
C VAL A 15 -7.97 -1.77 3.13
N LEU A 16 -7.01 -1.24 2.37
CA LEU A 16 -5.98 -0.34 2.89
C LEU A 16 -6.37 1.14 2.85
N HIS A 17 -7.34 1.51 2.03
CA HIS A 17 -7.76 2.89 1.79
C HIS A 17 -9.28 2.99 1.89
N GLU A 18 -9.75 4.05 2.54
CA GLU A 18 -11.17 4.29 2.77
C GLU A 18 -11.81 4.98 1.57
N THR A 19 -11.04 5.82 0.86
CA THR A 19 -11.54 6.62 -0.24
C THR A 19 -10.90 6.26 -1.58
N ARG A 20 -11.60 6.58 -2.67
CA ARG A 20 -11.08 6.38 -4.03
C ARG A 20 -9.91 7.34 -4.31
N GLU A 21 -9.98 8.53 -3.73
CA GLU A 21 -8.97 9.57 -3.83
C GLU A 21 -7.65 9.07 -3.24
N GLU A 22 -7.66 8.48 -2.04
CA GLU A 22 -6.49 7.86 -1.41
C GLU A 22 -5.88 6.74 -2.27
N VAL A 23 -6.72 5.89 -2.86
CA VAL A 23 -6.25 4.84 -3.77
C VAL A 23 -5.54 5.46 -4.98
N MET A 24 -6.11 6.52 -5.56
CA MET A 24 -5.54 7.19 -6.73
C MET A 24 -4.25 7.94 -6.40
N GLU A 25 -4.16 8.57 -5.23
CA GLU A 25 -2.93 9.19 -4.73
C GLU A 25 -1.84 8.14 -4.53
N TRP A 26 -2.16 7.03 -3.86
CA TRP A 26 -1.22 5.94 -3.65
C TRP A 26 -0.68 5.36 -4.97
N LEU A 27 -1.55 5.18 -5.96
CA LEU A 27 -1.20 4.64 -7.27
C LEU A 27 -0.26 5.55 -8.07
N GLN A 28 -0.36 6.87 -7.87
CA GLN A 28 0.41 7.89 -8.59
C GLN A 28 1.68 8.30 -7.84
N ALA A 29 1.70 8.16 -6.51
CA ALA A 29 2.86 8.48 -5.69
C ALA A 29 4.07 7.62 -6.06
N SER A 30 5.27 8.18 -5.91
CA SER A 30 6.53 7.43 -6.06
C SER A 30 6.80 6.62 -4.80
N HIS A 31 7.02 5.31 -4.94
CA HIS A 31 7.34 4.42 -3.81
C HIS A 31 8.80 4.00 -3.87
N GLY A 32 9.56 4.27 -2.81
CA GLY A 32 10.98 3.91 -2.73
C GLY A 32 11.23 2.42 -2.48
N ALA A 33 10.28 1.72 -1.87
CA ALA A 33 10.40 0.30 -1.56
C ALA A 33 10.36 -0.57 -2.82
N ALA A 34 11.03 -1.72 -2.78
CA ALA A 34 10.83 -2.76 -3.78
C ALA A 34 9.35 -3.21 -3.77
N PRO A 35 8.72 -3.46 -4.93
CA PRO A 35 9.29 -3.54 -6.29
C PRO A 35 9.38 -2.20 -7.05
N TYR A 36 8.98 -1.09 -6.44
CA TYR A 36 8.72 0.16 -7.14
C TYR A 36 9.99 0.97 -7.44
N ASN A 37 11.01 0.91 -6.58
CA ASN A 37 12.33 1.52 -6.80
C ASN A 37 12.25 3.00 -7.26
N GLY A 38 11.36 3.80 -6.65
CA GLY A 38 11.13 5.21 -6.99
C GLY A 38 10.14 5.45 -8.14
N ARG A 39 9.46 4.41 -8.61
CA ARG A 39 8.39 4.53 -9.62
C ARG A 39 7.01 4.51 -8.95
N ALA A 40 6.02 5.00 -9.68
CA ALA A 40 4.63 4.87 -9.29
C ALA A 40 4.10 3.44 -9.52
N PRO A 41 3.26 2.87 -8.64
CA PRO A 41 2.63 1.57 -8.82
C PRO A 41 1.89 1.46 -10.14
N ILE A 42 1.21 2.52 -10.57
CA ILE A 42 0.52 2.56 -11.87
C ILE A 42 1.48 2.39 -13.04
N ALA A 43 2.69 2.94 -12.95
CA ALA A 43 3.71 2.80 -13.99
C ALA A 43 4.28 1.38 -14.05
N LEU A 44 4.30 0.66 -12.92
CA LEU A 44 4.69 -0.75 -12.87
C LEU A 44 3.58 -1.64 -13.46
N MET A 45 2.31 -1.36 -13.14
CA MET A 45 1.18 -2.12 -13.71
C MET A 45 1.00 -1.87 -15.21
N ALA A 46 1.33 -0.67 -15.70
CA ALA A 46 1.19 -0.28 -17.10
C ALA A 46 2.18 -0.98 -18.04
N THR A 47 3.27 -1.57 -17.53
CA THR A 47 4.15 -2.44 -18.34
C THR A 47 3.40 -3.68 -18.85
N GLY A 48 2.32 -4.05 -18.16
CA GLY A 48 1.49 -5.20 -18.46
C GLY A 48 2.14 -6.55 -18.15
N SER A 49 3.35 -6.61 -17.58
CA SER A 49 3.98 -7.88 -17.23
C SER A 49 3.19 -8.59 -16.13
N LEU A 50 3.03 -9.91 -16.24
CA LEU A 50 2.41 -10.71 -15.17
C LEU A 50 3.26 -10.66 -13.90
N GLU A 51 4.57 -10.62 -14.05
CA GLU A 51 5.53 -10.52 -12.94
C GLU A 51 5.34 -9.22 -12.16
N ASP A 52 5.25 -8.08 -12.87
CA ASP A 52 5.02 -6.78 -12.25
C ASP A 52 3.68 -6.74 -11.51
N LEU A 53 2.61 -7.27 -12.12
CA LEU A 53 1.30 -7.38 -11.45
C LEU A 53 1.37 -8.27 -10.20
N MET A 54 2.12 -9.37 -10.25
CA MET A 54 2.29 -10.24 -9.10
C MET A 54 3.13 -9.61 -7.99
N ALA A 55 4.14 -8.81 -8.34
CA ALA A 55 4.96 -8.08 -7.38
C ALA A 55 4.14 -7.01 -6.64
N VAL A 56 3.32 -6.22 -7.36
CA VAL A 56 2.41 -5.25 -6.74
C VAL A 56 1.39 -5.93 -5.83
N ARG A 57 0.82 -7.07 -6.27
CA ARG A 57 -0.11 -7.84 -5.45
C ARG A 57 0.55 -8.37 -4.18
N SER A 58 1.77 -8.91 -4.28
CA SER A 58 2.50 -9.44 -3.13
C SER A 58 2.84 -8.35 -2.12
N PHE A 59 3.22 -7.16 -2.62
CA PHE A 59 3.48 -6.00 -1.77
C PHE A 59 2.22 -5.61 -0.97
N LEU A 60 1.07 -5.49 -1.64
CA LEU A 60 -0.20 -5.14 -0.97
C LEU A 60 -0.64 -6.19 0.04
N ALA A 61 -0.45 -7.48 -0.28
CA ALA A 61 -0.73 -8.56 0.66
C ALA A 61 0.16 -8.48 1.91
N ALA A 62 1.42 -8.09 1.77
CA ALA A 62 2.32 -7.86 2.90
C ALA A 62 1.91 -6.62 3.71
N ALA A 63 1.52 -5.54 3.05
CA ALA A 63 1.03 -4.32 3.69
C ALA A 63 -0.22 -4.58 4.55
N GLN A 64 -1.16 -5.39 4.05
CA GLN A 64 -2.34 -5.84 4.82
C GLN A 64 -2.00 -6.60 6.10
N GLN A 65 -0.87 -7.31 6.11
CA GLN A 65 -0.40 -8.05 7.28
C GLN A 65 0.42 -7.18 8.23
N GLY A 66 0.50 -5.86 8.00
CA GLY A 66 1.25 -4.91 8.81
C GLY A 66 2.76 -4.93 8.57
N ALA A 67 3.24 -5.59 7.51
CA ALA A 67 4.67 -5.75 7.26
C ALA A 67 5.34 -4.47 6.73
N TYR A 68 4.58 -3.56 6.10
CA TYR A 68 5.08 -2.25 5.64
C TYR A 68 3.93 -1.35 5.17
N MET A 69 3.82 -0.14 5.70
CA MET A 69 3.00 0.94 5.14
C MET A 69 3.90 2.17 5.01
N PRO A 70 4.14 2.72 3.80
CA PRO A 70 4.77 4.03 3.70
C PRO A 70 3.89 5.05 4.44
N PRO A 71 4.48 6.09 5.05
CA PRO A 71 3.74 6.98 5.92
C PRO A 71 2.52 7.56 5.20
N ASN A 72 1.34 7.20 5.67
CA ASN A 72 0.06 7.74 5.20
C ASN A 72 -0.30 8.98 6.04
N GLU A 73 -1.40 9.67 5.74
CA GLU A 73 -1.82 10.85 6.51
C GLU A 73 -1.99 10.54 8.01
N THR A 74 -2.31 9.29 8.35
CA THR A 74 -2.39 8.75 9.71
C THR A 74 -1.04 8.78 10.46
N ASP A 75 0.08 8.71 9.75
CA ASP A 75 1.44 8.78 10.31
C ASP A 75 1.96 10.22 10.48
N LYS A 76 1.28 11.23 9.92
CA LYS A 76 1.71 12.64 10.05
C LYS A 76 1.55 13.20 11.46
N GLY A 77 0.76 12.53 12.31
CA GLY A 77 0.42 12.97 13.66
C GLY A 77 0.90 12.05 14.78
N PHE A 78 1.81 11.11 14.51
CA PHE A 78 2.31 10.20 15.54
C PHE A 78 3.08 10.99 16.64
N THR A 79 2.42 11.22 17.76
CA THR A 79 3.09 11.55 19.03
C THR A 79 3.47 10.25 19.73
N PRO A 80 4.74 10.07 20.14
CA PRO A 80 5.14 8.91 20.93
C PRO A 80 4.23 8.77 22.15
N TYR A 81 3.66 7.59 22.36
CA TYR A 81 2.93 7.27 23.59
C TYR A 81 3.83 7.56 24.78
N ARG A 82 3.28 8.25 25.77
CA ARG A 82 3.97 8.50 27.03
C ARG A 82 3.48 7.49 28.05
N ASP A 83 4.28 7.26 29.09
CA ASP A 83 3.92 6.35 30.19
C ASP A 83 2.57 6.71 30.85
N GLU A 84 2.13 7.96 30.71
CA GLU A 84 0.82 8.47 31.17
C GLU A 84 -0.39 7.97 30.37
N ASP A 85 -0.20 7.45 29.15
CA ASP A 85 -1.27 6.94 28.29
C ASP A 85 -1.64 5.47 28.59
N ILE A 86 -0.86 4.79 29.45
CA ILE A 86 -1.06 3.38 29.78
C ILE A 86 -1.98 3.26 30.99
N HIS A 87 -3.28 3.07 30.75
CA HIS A 87 -4.25 2.74 31.79
C HIS A 87 -4.41 1.23 31.95
N TRP A 88 -4.00 0.70 33.11
CA TRP A 88 -4.36 -0.65 33.54
C TRP A 88 -5.70 -0.60 34.27
N SER A 89 -6.76 -1.14 33.66
CA SER A 89 -8.04 -1.43 34.31
C SER A 89 -8.14 -2.89 34.71
#